data_AF-X0YPW6-F1
#
_entry.id   AF-X0YPW6-F1
#
_cell.length_a   1.000
_cell.length_b   1.000
_cell.length_c   1.000
_cell.angle_alpha   90.00
_cell.angle_beta   90.00
_cell.angle_gamma   90.00
#
_symmetry.space_group_name_H-M   'P 1'
#
loop_
_entity.id
_entity.type
_entity.pdbx_description
1 polymer ?
#
loop_
_entity_poly.entity_id
_entity_poly.type
_entity_poly.pdbx_seq_one_letter_code
_entity_poly.pdbx_strand_id
1 'polypeptide(L)'
;SLREQSKDTIYYHIFRDFLGYGRIDILMHDDGIEDISCDGPKPPIFIHHRKYEAIETNIYFDSEEELNSFVVRLCQVSGKQISIFSPIVDGKLPDGSRLQSTLSRTVTKSSTFTIRKFKENPLTPIDLLKFKSFSVEMAAYFWM
;
A
#
# COMPACT_ATOMS: atom_id res chain seq x y z
N SER A 1 21.19 13.59 25.10
CA SER A 1 20.02 14.49 24.93
C SER A 1 19.79 14.88 23.45
N LEU A 2 20.34 15.97 22.88
CA LEU A 2 20.09 16.30 21.44
C LEU A 2 20.78 15.36 20.43
N ARG A 3 22.01 14.92 20.72
CA ARG A 3 22.77 13.98 19.87
C ARG A 3 22.17 12.58 19.78
N GLU A 4 21.40 12.15 20.78
CA GLU A 4 20.75 10.83 20.78
C GLU A 4 19.47 10.87 19.94
N GLN A 5 18.63 11.89 20.10
CA GLN A 5 17.45 12.08 19.25
C GLN A 5 17.81 12.17 17.77
N SER A 6 18.91 12.84 17.41
CA SER A 6 19.39 12.87 16.02
C SER A 6 19.80 11.50 15.51
N LYS A 7 20.36 10.61 16.35
CA LYS A 7 20.71 9.25 15.95
C LYS A 7 19.46 8.44 15.64
N ASP A 8 18.47 8.47 16.53
CA ASP A 8 17.24 7.70 16.37
C ASP A 8 16.48 8.09 15.09
N THR A 9 16.42 9.39 14.78
CA THR A 9 15.83 9.87 13.51
C THR A 9 16.59 9.36 12.28
N ILE A 10 17.93 9.39 12.32
CA ILE A 10 18.74 8.87 11.21
C ILE A 10 18.53 7.36 11.05
N TYR A 11 18.53 6.62 12.16
CA TYR A 11 18.24 5.19 12.13
C TYR A 11 16.86 4.93 11.52
N TYR A 12 15.82 5.64 11.96
CA TYR A 12 14.49 5.51 11.40
C TYR A 12 14.47 5.68 9.88
N HIS A 13 15.09 6.75 9.35
CA HIS A 13 15.12 6.98 7.90
C HIS A 13 15.89 5.89 7.15
N ILE A 14 17.01 5.40 7.69
CA ILE A 14 17.77 4.30 7.09
C ILE A 14 16.92 3.02 7.07
N PHE A 15 16.31 2.63 8.19
CA PHE A 15 15.47 1.44 8.25
C PHE A 15 14.28 1.54 7.29
N ARG A 16 13.59 2.69 7.28
CA ARG A 16 12.47 2.96 6.37
C ARG A 16 12.86 2.85 4.90
N ASP A 17 14.01 3.41 4.54
CA ASP A 17 14.42 3.52 3.13
C ASP A 17 15.05 2.24 2.59
N PHE A 18 15.67 1.41 3.43
CA PHE A 18 16.34 0.17 3.01
C PHE A 18 15.53 -1.10 3.30
N LEU A 19 14.85 -1.18 4.45
CA LEU A 19 14.12 -2.36 4.90
C LEU A 19 12.60 -2.17 4.83
N GLY A 20 12.11 -0.94 4.96
CA GLY A 20 10.70 -0.60 4.86
C GLY A 20 10.21 -0.34 3.43
N TYR A 21 9.05 0.30 3.33
CA TYR A 21 8.40 0.67 2.06
C TYR A 21 8.74 2.11 1.61
N GLY A 22 9.77 2.73 2.18
CA GLY A 22 10.21 4.07 1.80
C GLY A 22 9.17 5.15 2.12
N ARG A 23 8.77 5.96 1.14
CA ARG A 23 7.86 7.10 1.37
C ARG A 23 6.49 6.71 1.91
N ILE A 24 5.97 5.53 1.53
CA ILE A 24 4.65 5.05 1.96
C ILE A 24 4.69 4.22 3.24
N ASP A 25 5.87 4.07 3.86
CA ASP A 25 6.07 3.16 5.00
C ASP A 25 5.11 3.44 6.16
N ILE A 26 4.87 4.71 6.49
CA ILE A 26 3.92 5.10 7.54
C ILE A 26 2.50 4.64 7.19
N LEU A 27 2.08 4.77 5.93
CA LEU A 27 0.75 4.32 5.48
C LEU A 27 0.63 2.78 5.52
N MET A 28 1.73 2.08 5.21
CA MET A 28 1.78 0.62 5.27
C MET A 28 1.64 0.10 6.70
N HIS A 29 2.09 0.85 7.71
CA HIS A 29 1.98 0.48 9.13
C HIS A 29 0.67 0.93 9.80
N ASP A 30 -0.20 1.70 9.13
CA ASP A 30 -1.49 2.12 9.68
C ASP A 30 -2.60 1.10 9.38
N ASP A 31 -3.05 0.36 10.40
CA ASP A 31 -4.10 -0.67 10.29
C ASP A 31 -5.49 -0.13 9.89
N GLY A 32 -5.70 1.18 10.00
CA GLY A 32 -6.93 1.85 9.58
C GLY A 32 -7.04 2.00 8.06
N ILE A 33 -5.91 1.90 7.34
CA ILE A 33 -5.83 2.04 5.89
C ILE A 33 -6.08 0.69 5.20
N GLU A 34 -6.94 0.69 4.19
CA GLU A 34 -7.29 -0.50 3.38
C GLU A 34 -6.68 -0.46 2.00
N ASP A 35 -6.78 0.68 1.32
CA ASP A 35 -6.24 0.86 -0.03
C ASP A 35 -5.33 2.11 -0.05
N ILE A 36 -4.23 2.04 -0.80
CA ILE A 36 -3.29 3.14 -1.06
C ILE A 36 -3.14 3.24 -2.56
N SER A 37 -3.36 4.42 -3.15
CA SER A 37 -3.28 4.63 -4.60
C SER A 37 -2.47 5.86 -4.96
N CYS A 38 -1.60 5.72 -5.96
CA CYS A 38 -0.83 6.79 -6.55
C CYS A 38 -1.07 6.83 -8.06
N ASP A 39 -1.65 7.93 -8.53
CA ASP A 39 -2.06 8.12 -9.93
C ASP A 39 -1.01 8.84 -10.79
N GLY A 40 0.13 9.21 -10.20
CA GLY A 40 1.23 9.85 -10.92
C GLY A 40 2.06 10.81 -10.07
N PRO A 41 3.04 11.48 -10.67
CA PRO A 41 3.86 12.47 -9.99
C PRO A 41 3.11 13.80 -9.87
N LYS A 42 3.29 14.50 -8.75
CA LYS A 42 2.64 15.75 -8.30
C LYS A 42 1.31 15.61 -7.55
N PRO A 43 0.30 14.86 -8.00
CA PRO A 43 -0.87 14.59 -7.17
C PRO A 43 -0.47 13.88 -5.88
N PRO A 44 -1.19 14.14 -4.78
CA PRO A 44 -1.02 13.38 -3.55
C PRO A 44 -1.40 11.92 -3.76
N ILE A 45 -0.81 11.06 -2.94
CA ILE A 45 -1.27 9.69 -2.76
C ILE A 45 -2.63 9.76 -2.06
N PHE A 46 -3.57 8.97 -2.56
CA PHE A 46 -4.88 8.79 -1.96
C PHE A 46 -4.90 7.50 -1.14
N ILE A 47 -5.67 7.51 -0.07
CA ILE A 47 -5.90 6.33 0.77
C ILE A 47 -7.40 6.12 0.97
N HIS A 48 -7.79 4.86 1.18
CA HIS A 48 -9.10 4.50 1.71
C HIS A 48 -8.94 4.08 3.17
N HIS A 49 -9.50 4.86 4.09
CA HIS A 49 -9.48 4.56 5.52
C HIS A 49 -10.81 3.99 5.98
N ARG A 50 -10.80 2.93 6.80
CA ARG A 50 -12.00 2.22 7.28
C ARG A 50 -13.10 3.09 7.87
N LYS A 51 -12.68 4.18 8.54
CA LYS A 51 -13.57 5.10 9.24
C LYS A 51 -13.88 6.37 8.46
N TYR A 52 -12.96 6.81 7.63
CA TYR A 52 -12.98 8.16 7.04
C TYR A 52 -13.10 8.12 5.51
N GLU A 53 -13.22 6.92 4.94
CA GLU A 53 -13.34 6.68 3.50
C GLU A 53 -12.13 7.25 2.73
N ALA A 54 -12.36 7.81 1.55
CA ALA A 54 -11.31 8.34 0.70
C ALA A 54 -10.70 9.63 1.29
N ILE A 55 -9.38 9.63 1.49
CA ILE A 55 -8.62 10.77 2.01
C ILE A 55 -7.40 11.04 1.13
N GLU A 56 -7.15 12.33 0.89
CA GLU A 56 -5.90 12.82 0.32
C GLU A 56 -4.80 12.89 1.39
N THR A 57 -3.63 12.32 1.09
CA THR A 57 -2.47 12.41 1.98
C THR A 57 -1.61 13.64 1.66
N ASN A 58 -0.62 13.92 2.51
CA ASN A 58 0.43 14.89 2.25
C ASN A 58 1.65 14.29 1.54
N ILE A 59 1.59 13.03 1.11
CA ILE A 59 2.69 12.32 0.45
C ILE A 59 2.47 12.40 -1.05
N TYR A 60 3.47 12.87 -1.77
CA TYR A 60 3.48 12.91 -3.24
C TYR A 60 4.90 12.70 -3.76
N PHE A 61 5.02 12.46 -5.07
CA PHE A 61 6.29 12.38 -5.77
C PHE A 61 6.51 13.65 -6.58
N ASP A 62 7.70 14.22 -6.51
CA ASP A 62 7.98 15.51 -7.15
C ASP A 62 8.16 15.36 -8.67
N SER A 63 8.77 14.25 -9.10
CA SER A 63 9.08 13.96 -10.49
C SER A 63 8.68 12.55 -10.92
N GLU A 64 8.60 12.37 -12.23
CA GLU A 64 8.30 11.06 -12.83
C GLU A 64 9.46 10.08 -12.63
N GLU A 65 10.71 10.55 -12.70
CA GLU A 65 11.90 9.72 -12.45
C GLU A 65 11.89 9.14 -11.02
N GLU A 66 11.46 9.94 -10.05
CA GLU A 66 11.35 9.50 -8.67
C GLU A 66 10.29 8.42 -8.50
N LEU A 67 9.10 8.65 -9.03
CA LEU A 67 8.01 7.69 -8.98
C LEU A 67 8.36 6.40 -9.73
N ASN A 68 9.02 6.49 -10.87
CA ASN A 68 9.47 5.33 -11.64
C ASN A 68 10.47 4.49 -10.84
N SER A 69 11.46 5.14 -10.21
CA SER A 69 12.44 4.47 -9.36
C SER A 69 11.76 3.80 -8.16
N PHE A 70 10.77 4.47 -7.58
CA PHE A 70 9.97 3.93 -6.48
C PHE A 70 9.17 2.70 -6.89
N VAL A 71 8.45 2.75 -8.03
CA VAL A 71 7.67 1.64 -8.57
C VAL A 71 8.55 0.43 -8.86
N VAL A 72 9.74 0.64 -9.47
CA VAL A 72 10.70 -0.44 -9.74
C VAL A 72 11.12 -1.12 -8.44
N ARG A 73 11.50 -0.34 -7.41
CA ARG A 73 11.86 -0.86 -6.10
C ARG A 73 10.70 -1.61 -5.46
N LEU A 74 9.49 -1.05 -5.49
CA LEU A 74 8.31 -1.65 -4.88
C LEU A 74 7.97 -3.01 -5.53
N CYS A 75 8.09 -3.11 -6.86
CA CYS A 75 7.96 -4.38 -7.56
C CYS A 75 9.03 -5.39 -7.10
N GLN A 76 10.28 -4.98 -6.94
CA GLN A 76 11.37 -5.84 -6.44
C GLN A 76 11.08 -6.35 -5.03
N VAL A 77 10.56 -5.51 -4.14
CA VAL A 77 10.12 -5.91 -2.79
C VAL A 77 9.02 -6.97 -2.85
N SER A 78 8.14 -6.91 -3.86
CA SER A 78 7.13 -7.95 -4.10
C SER A 78 7.67 -9.25 -4.75
N GLY A 79 8.99 -9.32 -4.99
CA GLY A 79 9.64 -10.44 -5.68
C GLY A 79 9.37 -10.48 -7.19
N LYS A 80 8.91 -9.37 -7.78
CA LYS A 80 8.60 -9.24 -9.20
C LYS A 80 9.53 -8.23 -9.87
N GLN A 81 9.67 -8.34 -11.19
CA GLN A 81 10.42 -7.38 -11.98
C GLN A 81 9.48 -6.67 -12.94
N ILE A 82 9.54 -5.34 -12.96
CA ILE A 82 8.84 -4.49 -13.92
C ILE A 82 9.84 -3.96 -14.93
N SER A 83 9.43 -3.85 -16.20
CA SER A 83 10.29 -3.36 -17.27
C SER A 83 9.49 -2.67 -18.37
N ILE A 84 10.15 -2.01 -19.31
CA ILE A 84 9.47 -1.39 -20.46
C ILE A 84 8.74 -2.44 -21.32
N PHE A 85 9.26 -3.67 -21.40
CA PHE A 85 8.62 -4.76 -22.15
C PHE A 85 7.47 -5.44 -21.38
N SER A 86 7.47 -5.31 -20.05
CA SER A 86 6.41 -5.81 -19.16
C SER A 86 6.09 -4.72 -18.13
N PRO A 87 5.34 -3.68 -18.56
CA PRO A 87 5.18 -2.45 -17.78
C PRO A 87 4.08 -2.57 -16.73
N ILE A 88 3.36 -3.69 -16.63
CA ILE A 88 2.30 -3.91 -15.66
C ILE A 88 2.68 -5.12 -14.81
N VAL A 89 2.60 -4.97 -13.50
CA VAL A 89 2.92 -6.02 -12.53
C VAL A 89 1.80 -6.12 -11.52
N ASP A 90 1.31 -7.35 -11.33
CA ASP A 90 0.50 -7.75 -10.19
C ASP A 90 1.32 -8.68 -9.29
N GLY A 91 1.40 -8.33 -8.01
CA GLY A 91 2.27 -8.99 -7.03
C GLY A 91 1.68 -9.02 -5.63
N LYS A 92 2.45 -9.62 -4.71
CA LYS A 92 2.16 -9.59 -3.28
C LYS A 92 3.37 -9.03 -2.54
N LEU A 93 3.13 -8.07 -1.67
CA LEU A 93 4.15 -7.54 -0.77
C LEU A 93 4.44 -8.53 0.37
N PRO A 94 5.56 -8.37 1.10
CA PRO A 94 5.96 -9.27 2.18
C PRO A 94 4.93 -9.41 3.31
N ASP A 95 4.12 -8.37 3.55
CA ASP A 95 3.01 -8.37 4.52
C ASP A 95 1.75 -9.11 4.01
N GLY A 96 1.77 -9.59 2.77
CA GLY A 96 0.65 -10.24 2.10
C GLY A 96 -0.23 -9.31 1.28
N SER A 97 -0.05 -7.98 1.39
CA SER A 97 -0.80 -6.97 0.65
C SER A 97 -0.66 -7.15 -0.86
N ARG A 98 -1.73 -6.89 -1.61
CA ARG A 98 -1.72 -6.98 -3.07
C ARG A 98 -1.17 -5.70 -3.67
N LEU A 99 -0.18 -5.83 -4.54
CA LEU A 99 0.38 -4.73 -5.32
C LEU A 99 -0.08 -4.85 -6.76
N GLN A 100 -0.61 -3.77 -7.30
CA GLN A 100 -0.74 -3.55 -8.73
C GLN A 100 0.07 -2.31 -9.09
N SER A 101 0.91 -2.39 -10.12
CA SER A 101 1.71 -1.25 -10.54
C SER A 101 1.90 -1.19 -12.04
N THR A 102 1.99 0.03 -12.57
CA THR A 102 2.27 0.32 -13.97
C THR A 102 3.46 1.25 -14.09
N LEU A 103 4.40 0.94 -14.98
CA LEU A 103 5.56 1.77 -15.28
C LEU A 103 5.27 2.67 -16.51
N SER A 104 5.58 3.95 -16.39
CA SER A 104 5.50 4.89 -17.51
C SER A 104 6.51 4.55 -18.59
N ARG A 105 6.23 5.02 -19.82
CA ARG A 105 6.97 4.84 -21.09
C ARG A 105 6.46 3.77 -22.05
N THR A 106 5.32 3.14 -21.80
CA THR A 106 4.73 2.19 -22.76
C THR A 106 3.20 2.31 -22.91
N VAL A 107 2.44 2.39 -21.81
CA VAL A 107 0.97 2.30 -21.86
C VAL A 107 0.27 3.52 -21.22
N THR A 108 0.88 4.13 -20.21
CA THR A 108 0.32 5.25 -19.44
C THR A 108 1.21 6.48 -19.49
N LYS A 109 0.61 7.66 -19.28
CA LYS A 109 1.31 8.95 -19.23
C LYS A 109 2.28 9.04 -18.05
N SER A 110 1.99 8.32 -16.96
CA SER A 110 2.75 8.32 -15.71
C SER A 110 2.74 6.92 -15.09
N SER A 111 3.73 6.62 -14.26
CA SER A 111 3.73 5.40 -13.45
C SER A 111 2.67 5.51 -12.39
N THR A 112 2.10 4.37 -12.01
CA THR A 112 1.07 4.28 -10.98
C THR A 112 1.28 3.05 -10.12
N PHE A 113 0.75 3.08 -8.90
CA PHE A 113 0.61 1.88 -8.09
C PHE A 113 -0.62 1.96 -7.20
N THR A 114 -1.18 0.78 -6.93
CA THR A 114 -2.26 0.58 -5.99
C THR A 114 -1.90 -0.58 -5.10
N ILE A 115 -1.95 -0.37 -3.79
CA ILE A 115 -1.76 -1.41 -2.78
C ILE A 115 -3.08 -1.62 -2.08
N ARG A 116 -3.52 -2.88 -2.03
CA ARG A 116 -4.67 -3.30 -1.24
C ARG A 116 -4.17 -4.10 -0.05
N LYS A 117 -4.33 -3.53 1.14
CA LYS A 117 -3.83 -4.11 2.39
C LYS A 117 -4.69 -5.29 2.81
N PHE A 118 -4.04 -6.37 3.24
CA PHE A 118 -4.76 -7.44 3.93
C PHE A 118 -5.04 -7.02 5.36
N LYS A 119 -6.24 -7.35 5.82
CA LYS A 119 -6.59 -7.15 7.23
C LYS A 119 -5.87 -8.21 8.06
N GLU A 120 -5.03 -7.79 8.99
CA GLU A 120 -4.31 -8.69 9.91
C GLU A 120 -5.30 -9.55 10.72
N ASN A 121 -6.43 -8.95 11.15
CA ASN A 121 -7.51 -9.64 11.84
C ASN A 121 -8.67 -10.00 10.89
N PRO A 122 -8.80 -11.26 10.43
CA PRO A 122 -9.87 -11.66 9.54
C PRO A 122 -11.25 -11.43 10.17
N LEU A 123 -12.26 -11.19 9.33
CA LEU A 123 -13.63 -11.04 9.79
C LEU A 123 -14.15 -12.35 10.40
N THR A 124 -14.72 -12.25 11.60
CA THR A 124 -15.38 -13.38 12.23
C THR A 124 -16.83 -13.50 11.72
N PRO A 125 -17.45 -14.68 11.79
CA PRO A 125 -18.88 -14.83 11.49
C PRO A 125 -19.75 -13.87 12.31
N ILE A 126 -19.36 -13.58 13.56
CA ILE A 126 -20.05 -12.61 14.44
C ILE A 126 -19.96 -11.19 13.86
N ASP A 127 -18.82 -10.81 13.28
CA ASP A 127 -18.66 -9.51 12.62
C ASP A 127 -19.56 -9.40 11.39
N LEU A 128 -19.68 -10.47 10.60
CA LEU A 128 -20.55 -10.49 9.42
C LEU A 128 -22.04 -10.34 9.79
N LEU A 129 -22.47 -10.93 10.91
CA LEU A 129 -23.81 -10.73 11.47
C LEU A 129 -24.01 -9.27 11.90
N LYS A 130 -23.03 -8.66 12.59
CA LYS A 130 -23.07 -7.25 13.01
C LYS A 130 -23.16 -6.29 11.82
N PHE A 131 -22.42 -6.58 10.75
CA PHE A 131 -22.46 -5.82 9.50
C PHE A 131 -23.71 -6.08 8.66
N LYS A 132 -24.59 -7.00 9.10
CA LYS A 132 -25.78 -7.46 8.37
C LYS A 132 -25.46 -7.98 6.97
N SER A 133 -24.23 -8.42 6.74
CA SER A 133 -23.81 -9.07 5.50
C SER A 133 -24.24 -10.55 5.48
N PHE A 134 -24.53 -11.12 6.64
CA PHE A 134 -25.01 -12.49 6.83
C PHE A 134 -26.22 -12.50 7.77
N SER A 135 -27.16 -13.42 7.54
CA SER A 135 -28.20 -13.74 8.53
C SER A 135 -27.75 -14.85 9.47
N VAL A 136 -28.43 -15.00 10.62
CA VAL A 136 -28.13 -16.07 11.58
C VAL A 136 -28.39 -17.45 10.96
N GLU A 137 -29.43 -17.56 10.13
CA GLU A 137 -29.78 -18.79 9.42
C GLU A 137 -28.70 -19.16 8.39
N MET A 138 -28.17 -18.17 7.65
CA MET A 138 -27.06 -18.39 6.74
C MET A 138 -25.81 -18.85 7.50
N ALA A 139 -25.47 -18.18 8.60
CA ALA A 139 -24.34 -18.56 9.45
C ALA A 139 -24.48 -20.00 9.97
N ALA A 140 -25.67 -20.39 10.42
CA ALA A 140 -25.95 -21.75 10.88
C ALA A 140 -25.88 -22.76 9.73
N TYR A 141 -26.40 -22.42 8.54
CA TYR A 141 -26.36 -23.29 7.37
C TYR A 141 -24.92 -23.60 6.94
N PHE A 142 -24.03 -22.59 6.90
CA PHE A 142 -22.62 -22.81 6.53
C PHE A 142 -21.76 -23.46 7.64
N TRP A 143 -22.29 -23.60 8.86
CA TRP A 143 -21.61 -24.29 9.95
C TRP A 143 -21.77 -25.82 9.85
N MET A 144 -22.91 -26.29 9.37
CA MET A 144 -23.22 -27.72 9.20
C MET A 144 -22.44 -28.35 8.04
#